data_AF-A0A941DPU5-F1
#
_entry.id   AF-A0A941DPU5-F1
#
_cell.length_a   1.000
_cell.length_b   1.000
_cell.length_c   1.000
_cell.angle_alpha   90.00
_cell.angle_beta   90.00
_cell.angle_gamma   90.00
#
_symmetry.space_group_name_H-M   'P 1'
#
loop_
_entity.id
_entity.type
_entity.pdbx_description
1 polymer ?
#
loop_
_entity_poly.entity_id
_entity_poly.type
_entity_poly.pdbx_seq_one_letter_code
_entity_poly.pdbx_strand_id
1 'polypeptide(L)'
;VGMIFLPKEHASRLACEQEIERAVRAEGQVVLGWRDVPVDRDMPMSPTVREKEPVIRQIFIGRGPDIMVTDALERKLYVIRKSAVHAIEALKL
;
A
#
# COMPACT_ATOMS: atom_id res chain seq x y z
N VAL A 1 -2.41 -8.28 5.60
CA VAL A 1 -1.83 -8.00 4.26
C VAL A 1 -2.62 -6.86 3.63
N GLY A 2 -1.97 -5.87 3.02
CA GLY A 2 -2.63 -4.81 2.27
C GLY A 2 -2.41 -4.96 0.77
N MET A 3 -3.47 -4.82 -0.03
CA MET A 3 -3.39 -4.77 -1.49
C MET A 3 -3.41 -3.30 -1.93
N ILE A 4 -2.36 -2.84 -2.61
CA ILE A 4 -2.18 -1.43 -2.97
C ILE A 4 -2.05 -1.30 -4.49
N PHE A 5 -2.80 -0.36 -5.07
CA PHE A 5 -2.69 0.03 -6.47
C PHE A 5 -1.92 1.34 -6.54
N LEU A 6 -0.72 1.30 -7.12
CA LEU A 6 0.23 2.40 -7.14
C LEU A 6 0.33 3.03 -8.53
N PRO A 7 0.75 4.32 -8.62
CA PRO A 7 1.07 4.96 -9.87
C PRO A 7 2.14 4.20 -10.67
N LYS A 8 2.08 4.32 -12.00
CA LYS A 8 3.12 3.78 -12.90
C LYS A 8 4.43 4.53 -12.77
N GLU A 9 4.34 5.85 -12.62
CA GLU A 9 5.49 6.73 -12.49
C GLU A 9 6.30 6.36 -11.23
N HIS A 10 7.60 6.17 -11.41
CA HIS A 10 8.46 5.64 -10.36
C HIS A 10 8.56 6.55 -9.14
N ALA A 11 8.70 7.86 -9.35
CA ALA A 11 8.82 8.84 -8.26
C ALA A 11 7.55 8.90 -7.42
N SER A 12 6.39 9.04 -8.07
CA SER A 12 5.07 9.06 -7.44
C SER A 12 4.78 7.75 -6.71
N ARG A 13 5.18 6.60 -7.27
CA ARG A 13 5.09 5.29 -6.59
C ARG A 13 5.91 5.25 -5.30
N LEU A 14 7.18 5.67 -5.35
CA LEU A 14 8.05 5.68 -4.18
C LEU A 14 7.51 6.59 -3.08
N ALA A 15 6.98 7.76 -3.44
CA ALA A 15 6.34 8.67 -2.51
C ALA A 15 5.14 8.01 -1.80
N CYS A 16 4.26 7.35 -2.56
CA CYS A 16 3.13 6.61 -1.98
C CYS A 16 3.57 5.47 -1.05
N GLU A 17 4.57 4.67 -1.45
CA GLU A 17 5.11 3.59 -0.61
C GLU A 17 5.67 4.15 0.70
N GLN A 18 6.46 5.23 0.64
CA GLN A 18 7.03 5.88 1.82
C GLN A 18 5.97 6.42 2.78
N GLU A 19 4.92 7.06 2.26
CA GLU A 19 3.84 7.59 3.10
C GLU A 19 3.01 6.48 3.75
N ILE A 20 2.77 5.36 3.03
CA ILE A 20 2.14 4.18 3.63
C ILE A 20 3.02 3.63 4.76
N GLU A 21 4.33 3.47 4.53
CA GLU A 21 5.22 2.96 5.57
C GLU A 21 5.33 3.92 6.77
N ARG A 22 5.31 5.24 6.53
CA ARG A 22 5.28 6.26 7.57
C ARG A 22 4.03 6.10 8.44
N ALA A 23 2.86 5.92 7.84
CA ALA A 23 1.60 5.69 8.55
C ALA A 23 1.63 4.39 9.37
N VAL A 24 2.19 3.30 8.82
CA VAL A 24 2.36 2.02 9.53
C VAL A 24 3.22 2.20 10.79
N ARG A 25 4.37 2.86 10.66
CA ARG A 25 5.30 3.12 11.77
C ARG A 25 4.69 4.06 12.81
N ALA A 26 3.95 5.09 12.39
CA ALA A 26 3.26 6.02 13.29
C ALA A 26 2.21 5.32 14.16
N GLU A 27 1.57 4.27 13.65
CA GLU A 27 0.62 3.44 14.38
C GLU A 27 1.28 2.30 15.19
N GLY A 28 2.62 2.32 15.30
CA GLY A 28 3.40 1.35 16.08
C GLY A 28 3.43 -0.06 15.50
N GLN A 29 3.07 -0.23 14.23
CA GLN A 29 3.09 -1.52 13.54
C GLN A 29 4.41 -1.68 12.75
N VAL A 30 4.71 -2.92 12.33
CA VAL A 30 5.99 -3.24 11.67
C VAL A 30 5.78 -3.51 10.19
N VAL A 31 6.51 -2.82 9.32
CA VAL A 31 6.58 -3.17 7.90
C VAL A 31 7.50 -4.35 7.73
N LEU A 32 6.98 -5.49 7.27
CA LEU A 32 7.75 -6.70 6.98
C LEU A 32 8.34 -6.67 5.56
N GLY A 33 7.67 -5.94 4.66
CA GLY A 33 8.16 -5.71 3.30
C GLY A 33 7.05 -5.57 2.27
N TRP A 34 7.48 -5.33 1.04
CA TRP A 34 6.63 -5.24 -0.14
C TRP A 34 6.84 -6.45 -1.04
N ARG A 35 5.77 -6.86 -1.72
CA ARG A 35 5.79 -7.92 -2.73
C ARG A 35 5.09 -7.44 -3.98
N ASP A 36 5.76 -7.56 -5.11
CA ASP A 36 5.14 -7.36 -6.41
C ASP A 36 4.15 -8.50 -6.69
N VAL A 37 2.93 -8.13 -7.08
CA VAL A 37 1.93 -9.11 -7.48
C VAL A 37 2.28 -9.60 -8.88
N PRO A 38 2.47 -10.91 -9.10
CA PRO A 38 2.69 -11.45 -10.43
C PRO A 38 1.50 -11.11 -11.32
N VAL A 39 1.78 -10.44 -12.45
CA VAL A 39 0.79 -10.09 -13.47
C VAL A 39 1.23 -10.68 -14.80
N ASP A 40 0.28 -11.24 -15.55
CA ASP A 40 0.52 -11.72 -16.90
C ASP A 40 0.39 -10.55 -17.88
N ARG A 41 1.52 -10.14 -18.47
CA ARG A 41 1.57 -9.05 -19.45
C ARG A 41 1.21 -9.50 -20.87
N ASP A 42 1.19 -10.81 -21.13
CA ASP A 42 0.85 -11.36 -22.44
C ASP A 42 -0.66 -11.60 -22.58
N MET A 43 -1.39 -11.51 -21.47
CA MET A 43 -2.84 -11.57 -21.44
C MET A 43 -3.45 -10.51 -22.40
N PRO A 44 -4.42 -10.92 -23.26
CA PRO A 44 -5.06 -10.02 -24.20
C PRO A 44 -5.92 -9.00 -23.44
N MET A 45 -5.46 -7.75 -23.43
CA MET A 45 -6.16 -6.60 -22.84
C MET A 45 -6.24 -5.47 -23.87
N SER A 46 -7.32 -4.69 -23.80
CA SER A 46 -7.44 -3.47 -24.61
C SER A 46 -6.28 -2.51 -24.35
N PRO A 47 -5.76 -1.80 -25.37
CA PRO A 47 -4.71 -0.79 -25.20
C PRO A 47 -5.04 0.25 -24.12
N THR A 48 -6.31 0.64 -23.99
CA THR A 48 -6.77 1.61 -22.98
C THR A 48 -6.63 1.06 -21.56
N VAL A 49 -6.84 -0.24 -21.37
CA VAL A 49 -6.68 -0.89 -20.06
C VAL A 49 -5.21 -0.98 -19.71
N ARG A 50 -4.36 -1.38 -20.67
CA ARG A 50 -2.91 -1.39 -20.48
C ARG A 50 -2.36 -0.02 -20.15
N GLU A 51 -2.88 1.05 -20.74
CA GLU A 51 -2.42 2.41 -20.44
C GLU A 51 -2.73 2.82 -19.00
N LYS A 52 -3.92 2.46 -18.49
CA LYS A 52 -4.41 2.86 -17.17
C LYS A 52 -4.13 1.87 -16.03
N GLU A 53 -3.53 0.71 -16.33
CA GLU A 53 -3.27 -0.30 -15.30
C GLU A 53 -2.37 0.24 -14.18
N PRO A 54 -2.70 0.05 -12.89
CA PRO A 54 -1.82 0.44 -11.81
C PRO A 54 -0.69 -0.58 -11.63
N VAL A 55 0.36 -0.18 -10.94
CA VAL A 55 1.33 -1.15 -10.39
C VAL A 55 0.73 -1.75 -9.13
N ILE A 56 0.48 -3.06 -9.14
CA ILE A 56 -0.16 -3.75 -8.02
C ILE A 56 0.93 -4.35 -7.12
N ARG A 57 0.94 -3.92 -5.84
CA ARG A 57 1.86 -4.46 -4.83
C ARG A 57 1.11 -4.83 -3.55
N GLN A 58 1.68 -5.78 -2.82
CA GLN A 58 1.22 -6.17 -1.50
C GLN A 58 2.19 -5.63 -0.44
N ILE A 59 1.65 -5.02 0.60
CA ILE A 59 2.41 -4.70 1.81
C ILE A 59 2.11 -5.72 2.91
N PHE A 60 3.17 -6.24 3.52
CA PHE A 60 3.09 -7.12 4.69
C PHE A 60 3.35 -6.31 5.94
N ILE A 61 2.36 -6.28 6.83
CA ILE A 61 2.42 -5.56 8.09
C ILE A 61 2.33 -6.59 9.21
N GLY A 62 3.36 -6.62 10.04
CA GLY A 62 3.41 -7.37 11.28
C GLY A 62 2.81 -6.56 12.42
N ARG A 63 2.25 -7.27 13.40
CA ARG A 63 1.73 -6.66 14.61
C ARG A 63 2.87 -6.02 15.43
N GLY A 64 2.60 -4.83 15.95
CA GLY A 64 3.45 -4.19 16.95
C GLY A 64 3.45 -4.93 18.30
N PRO A 65 4.37 -4.58 19.22
CA PRO A 65 4.51 -5.24 20.52
C PRO A 65 3.26 -5.14 21.39
N ASP A 66 2.47 -4.07 21.25
CA ASP A 66 1.30 -3.78 22.09
C ASP A 66 0.00 -4.44 21.58
N ILE A 67 0.06 -5.24 20.50
CA ILE A 67 -1.12 -5.84 19.86
C ILE A 67 -1.23 -7.32 20.22
N MET A 68 -2.11 -7.60 21.18
CA MET A 68 -2.32 -8.94 21.73
C MET A 68 -3.52 -9.68 21.14
N VAL A 69 -4.43 -8.96 20.45
CA VAL A 69 -5.66 -9.51 19.88
C VAL A 69 -5.82 -9.07 18.41
N THR A 70 -6.42 -9.94 17.59
CA THR A 70 -6.59 -9.73 16.14
C THR A 70 -7.40 -8.47 15.83
N ASP A 71 -8.51 -8.25 16.52
CA ASP A 71 -9.39 -7.09 16.29
C ASP A 71 -8.70 -5.74 16.58
N ALA A 72 -7.68 -5.73 17.44
CA ALA A 72 -6.88 -4.53 17.67
C ALA A 72 -5.97 -4.25 16.46
N LEU A 73 -5.39 -5.29 15.85
CA LEU A 73 -4.62 -5.16 14.61
C LEU A 73 -5.50 -4.63 13.48
N GLU A 74 -6.70 -5.19 13.29
CA GLU A 74 -7.62 -4.77 12.22
C GLU A 74 -8.02 -3.29 12.35
N ARG A 75 -8.32 -2.83 13.57
CA ARG A 75 -8.59 -1.40 13.83
C ARG A 75 -7.38 -0.53 13.49
N LYS A 76 -6.17 -0.95 13.85
CA LYS A 76 -4.94 -0.23 13.47
C LYS A 76 -4.74 -0.20 11.95
N LEU A 77 -4.94 -1.32 11.26
CA LEU A 77 -4.87 -1.37 9.79
C LEU A 77 -5.89 -0.43 9.13
N TYR A 78 -7.09 -0.31 9.69
CA TYR A 78 -8.08 0.66 9.22
C TYR A 78 -7.59 2.11 9.36
N VAL A 79 -7.02 2.47 10.52
CA VAL A 79 -6.48 3.81 10.77
C VAL A 79 -5.28 4.11 9.86
N ILE A 80 -4.34 3.16 9.72
CA ILE A 80 -3.20 3.26 8.81
C ILE A 80 -3.68 3.57 7.40
N ARG A 81 -4.66 2.80 6.89
CA ARG A 81 -5.22 3.02 5.56
C ARG A 81 -5.78 4.43 5.41
N LYS A 82 -6.57 4.90 6.38
CA LYS A 82 -7.20 6.23 6.32
C LYS A 82 -6.15 7.35 6.37
N SER A 83 -5.17 7.23 7.26
CA SER A 83 -4.08 8.21 7.40
C SER A 83 -3.22 8.27 6.15
N ALA A 84 -2.82 7.12 5.59
CA ALA A 84 -2.02 7.06 4.38
C ALA A 84 -2.75 7.70 3.17
N VAL A 85 -4.05 7.43 3.01
CA VAL A 85 -4.85 8.05 1.93
C VAL A 85 -4.84 9.57 2.04
N HIS A 86 -5.14 10.12 3.22
CA HIS A 86 -5.13 11.58 3.40
C HIS A 86 -3.75 12.20 3.15
N ALA A 87 -2.68 11.52 3.58
CA ALA A 87 -1.31 11.99 3.35
C ALA A 87 -0.97 12.00 1.85
N ILE A 88 -1.32 10.95 1.12
CA ILE A 88 -1.08 10.85 -0.33
C ILE A 88 -1.90 11.89 -1.09
N GLU A 89 -3.17 12.10 -0.75
CA GLU A 89 -4.01 13.15 -1.36
C GLU A 89 -3.41 14.55 -1.17
N ALA A 90 -2.78 14.80 -0.02
CA ALA A 90 -2.11 16.07 0.25
C ALA A 90 -0.85 16.30 -0.60
N LEU A 91 -0.24 15.25 -1.17
CA LEU A 91 0.93 15.36 -2.05
C LEU A 91 0.60 15.90 -3.45
N LYS A 92 -0.68 15.89 -3.86
CA LYS A 92 -1.14 16.36 -5.19
C LYS A 92 -0.33 15.76 -6.37
N LEU A 93 0.00 14.47 -6.23
CA LEU A 93 0.68 13.66 -7.26
C LEU A 93 -0.24 13.38 -8.46
#